data_AF-A0A4R4CBK5-F1
#
_entry.id   AF-A0A4R4CBK5-F1
#
_cell.length_a   1.000
_cell.length_b   1.000
_cell.length_c   1.000
_cell.angle_alpha   90.00
_cell.angle_beta   90.00
_cell.angle_gamma   90.00
#
_symmetry.space_group_name_H-M   'P 1'
#
loop_
_entity.id
_entity.type
_entity.pdbx_description
1 polymer ?
#
loop_
_entity_poly.entity_id
_entity_poly.type
_entity_poly.pdbx_seq_one_letter_code
_entity_poly.pdbx_strand_id
1 'polypeptide(L)'
;MRYTHLRSIAAAALLILLPPAAHAAGFDCAKAASPTEKAICADAALSKLDGDLAAAWKQALGKGGDTAALKAAQLKWLKQRDRCGGDEQCLGDRYRERLASLNGKPLAADRWQQTWYMTSDNPSFGGVLTFTGTAPRLHFELSGNNGANTGGLDGDIVLHGDSGTYRQDKCRLDFERKGGRIGITQHGADVDCGAGSGVFYGGRYVTASQFQAKPAADLLSLKVVDDATQNATAHKLLGADYQTLVDNVNYSADEKDLDGLNAHVASYWVRGIATTNAAIVMRRGNDLWIGLLVFDAKNDVRMRYYTNVPAWKKRVPKTIQAWHDNLDKTLPVDVMQ
;
A
#
# COMPACT_ATOMS: atom_id res chain seq x y z
N MET A 1 -29.77 47.56 61.06
CA MET A 1 -29.50 46.12 60.85
C MET A 1 -30.06 45.71 59.49
N ARG A 2 -29.17 45.30 58.58
CA ARG A 2 -29.30 44.49 57.34
C ARG A 2 -30.58 44.61 56.48
N TYR A 3 -30.44 45.27 55.32
CA TYR A 3 -31.27 45.05 54.12
C TYR A 3 -30.60 44.00 53.22
N THR A 4 -31.32 42.94 52.86
CA THR A 4 -30.94 41.95 51.85
C THR A 4 -31.49 42.36 50.49
N HIS A 5 -30.62 42.65 49.52
CA HIS A 5 -30.98 42.79 48.11
C HIS A 5 -30.71 41.47 47.37
N LEU A 6 -31.77 40.83 46.85
CA LEU A 6 -31.66 39.80 45.83
C LEU A 6 -31.40 40.47 44.48
N ARG A 7 -30.29 40.15 43.81
CA ARG A 7 -30.00 40.56 42.43
C ARG A 7 -30.33 39.39 41.48
N SER A 8 -31.37 39.57 40.67
CA SER A 8 -31.64 38.72 39.51
C SER A 8 -30.62 39.01 38.42
N ILE A 9 -29.86 38.00 37.99
CA ILE A 9 -29.01 38.07 36.80
C ILE A 9 -29.67 37.21 35.72
N ALA A 10 -30.23 37.85 34.70
CA ALA A 10 -30.65 37.20 33.47
C ALA A 10 -29.41 36.99 32.59
N ALA A 11 -29.04 35.73 32.34
CA ALA A 11 -27.95 35.37 31.43
C ALA A 11 -28.47 35.32 29.99
N ALA A 12 -27.97 36.21 29.13
CA ALA A 12 -28.19 36.17 27.69
C ALA A 12 -27.22 35.17 27.04
N ALA A 13 -27.75 34.08 26.47
CA ALA A 13 -26.98 33.11 25.71
C ALA A 13 -26.73 33.62 24.27
N LEU A 14 -25.47 33.86 23.93
CA LEU A 14 -25.02 34.24 22.59
C LEU A 14 -24.86 32.98 21.74
N LEU A 15 -25.81 32.71 20.83
CA LEU A 15 -25.66 31.66 19.82
C LEU A 15 -24.67 32.12 18.74
N ILE A 16 -23.49 31.50 18.70
CA ILE A 16 -22.53 31.64 17.61
C ILE A 16 -23.01 30.75 16.46
N LEU A 17 -23.66 31.36 15.46
CA LEU A 17 -23.92 30.73 14.16
C LEU A 17 -22.62 30.75 13.34
N LEU A 18 -21.87 29.65 13.37
CA LEU A 18 -20.81 29.40 12.39
C LEU A 18 -21.46 29.12 11.02
N PRO A 19 -21.15 29.89 9.96
CA PRO A 19 -21.64 29.59 8.63
C PRO A 19 -21.07 28.25 8.15
N PRO A 20 -21.87 27.40 7.46
CA PRO A 20 -21.35 26.18 6.87
C PRO A 20 -20.32 26.58 5.81
N ALA A 21 -19.10 26.10 5.96
CA ALA A 21 -18.07 26.27 4.96
C ALA A 21 -18.61 25.72 3.63
N ALA A 22 -18.83 26.60 2.64
CA ALA A 22 -19.19 26.22 1.29
C ALA A 22 -17.98 25.50 0.68
N HIS A 23 -17.91 24.19 0.88
CA HIS A 23 -16.89 23.33 0.30
C HIS A 23 -17.17 23.22 -1.20
N ALA A 24 -16.21 23.61 -2.03
CA ALA A 24 -16.33 23.59 -3.49
C ALA A 24 -16.05 22.19 -4.07
N ALA A 25 -16.53 21.13 -3.41
CA ALA A 25 -16.46 19.78 -3.96
C ALA A 25 -17.37 19.70 -5.19
N GLY A 26 -17.00 18.89 -6.18
CA GLY A 26 -17.80 18.59 -7.35
C GLY A 26 -19.05 17.75 -7.06
N PHE A 27 -19.29 17.41 -5.79
CA PHE A 27 -20.43 16.64 -5.29
C PHE A 27 -20.92 17.17 -3.94
N ASP A 28 -22.09 16.70 -3.51
CA ASP A 28 -22.71 17.07 -2.24
C ASP A 28 -22.05 16.34 -1.06
N CYS A 29 -21.25 17.06 -0.28
CA CYS A 29 -20.55 16.53 0.88
C CYS A 29 -21.47 15.96 1.97
N ALA A 30 -22.74 16.38 2.03
CA ALA A 30 -23.71 15.79 2.96
C ALA A 30 -24.05 14.33 2.59
N LYS A 31 -23.71 13.90 1.36
CA LYS A 31 -23.96 12.54 0.84
C LYS A 31 -22.70 11.68 0.73
N ALA A 32 -21.56 12.15 1.24
CA ALA A 32 -20.30 11.41 1.22
C ALA A 32 -20.43 10.06 1.97
N ALA A 33 -20.22 8.95 1.26
CA ALA A 33 -20.39 7.61 1.81
C ALA A 33 -19.05 6.88 1.95
N SER A 34 -18.19 6.99 0.94
CA SER A 34 -16.90 6.33 0.90
C SER A 34 -15.84 7.05 1.75
N PRO A 35 -14.77 6.35 2.21
CA PRO A 35 -13.63 6.99 2.87
C PRO A 35 -13.01 8.11 2.03
N THR A 36 -12.92 7.91 0.72
CA THR A 36 -12.43 8.89 -0.25
C THR A 36 -13.27 10.16 -0.27
N GLU A 37 -14.59 10.04 -0.41
CA GLU A 37 -15.49 11.20 -0.42
C GLU A 37 -15.44 11.96 0.91
N LYS A 38 -15.38 11.22 2.03
CA LYS A 38 -15.26 11.83 3.36
C LYS A 38 -13.96 12.62 3.50
N ALA A 39 -12.84 12.08 3.04
CA ALA A 39 -11.56 12.79 3.04
C ALA A 39 -11.58 14.04 2.15
N ILE A 40 -12.13 13.94 0.93
CA ILE A 40 -12.28 15.09 0.02
C ILE A 40 -13.12 16.20 0.65
N CYS A 41 -14.17 15.83 1.41
CA CYS A 41 -15.03 16.80 2.07
C CYS A 41 -14.48 17.34 3.38
N ALA A 42 -13.59 16.61 4.06
CA ALA A 42 -12.96 17.04 5.30
C ALA A 42 -11.77 17.99 5.06
N ASP A 43 -11.10 17.88 3.90
CA ASP A 43 -9.96 18.71 3.55
C ASP A 43 -10.30 19.76 2.47
N ALA A 44 -10.07 21.03 2.79
CA ALA A 44 -10.40 22.15 1.90
C ALA A 44 -9.58 22.16 0.61
N ALA A 45 -8.32 21.70 0.64
CA ALA A 45 -7.46 21.66 -0.54
C ALA A 45 -7.89 20.55 -1.51
N LEU A 46 -8.26 19.38 -1.00
CA LEU A 46 -8.84 18.28 -1.76
C LEU A 46 -10.20 18.65 -2.32
N SER A 47 -11.06 19.27 -1.52
CA SER A 47 -12.36 19.78 -1.98
C SER A 47 -12.19 20.74 -3.16
N LYS A 48 -11.24 21.68 -3.05
CA LYS A 48 -10.92 22.59 -4.15
C LYS A 48 -10.40 21.87 -5.40
N LEU A 49 -9.49 20.91 -5.23
CA LEU A 49 -8.97 20.11 -6.35
C LEU A 49 -10.06 19.32 -7.07
N ASP A 50 -11.06 18.83 -6.32
CA ASP A 50 -12.23 18.15 -6.88
C ASP A 50 -13.11 19.09 -7.69
N GLY A 51 -13.39 20.29 -7.18
CA GLY A 51 -14.09 21.35 -7.91
C GLY A 51 -13.36 21.79 -9.18
N ASP A 52 -12.04 22.02 -9.09
CA ASP A 52 -11.19 22.39 -10.23
C ASP A 52 -11.23 21.29 -11.31
N LEU A 53 -11.18 20.01 -10.90
CA LEU A 53 -11.26 18.87 -11.81
C LEU A 53 -12.63 18.77 -12.48
N ALA A 54 -13.71 19.00 -11.74
CA ALA A 54 -15.06 19.03 -12.31
C ALA A 54 -15.20 20.14 -13.37
N ALA A 55 -14.60 21.31 -13.15
CA ALA A 55 -14.57 22.39 -14.12
C ALA A 55 -13.72 22.03 -15.37
N ALA A 56 -12.50 21.52 -15.17
CA ALA A 56 -11.60 21.10 -16.25
C ALA A 56 -12.21 19.98 -17.10
N TRP A 57 -12.90 19.03 -16.46
CA TRP A 57 -13.63 17.95 -17.13
C TRP A 57 -14.73 18.49 -18.06
N LYS A 58 -15.56 19.43 -17.59
CA LYS A 58 -16.60 20.07 -18.41
C LYS A 58 -15.99 20.80 -19.60
N GLN A 59 -14.89 21.52 -19.40
CA GLN A 59 -14.17 22.18 -20.49
C GLN A 59 -13.61 21.17 -21.51
N ALA A 60 -13.02 20.07 -21.05
CA ALA A 60 -12.48 19.03 -21.92
C ALA A 60 -13.58 18.38 -22.79
N LEU A 61 -14.76 18.11 -22.23
CA LEU A 61 -15.92 17.63 -22.99
C LEU A 61 -16.39 18.67 -24.03
N GLY A 62 -16.40 19.96 -23.67
CA GLY A 62 -16.82 21.04 -24.56
C GLY A 62 -15.89 21.27 -25.76
N LYS A 63 -14.61 20.87 -25.67
CA LYS A 63 -13.65 20.95 -26.78
C LYS A 63 -13.93 19.94 -27.91
N GLY A 64 -14.77 18.92 -27.66
CA GLY A 64 -15.07 17.86 -28.65
C GLY A 64 -13.95 16.82 -28.79
N GLY A 65 -13.97 16.05 -29.90
CA GLY A 65 -13.08 14.91 -30.13
C GLY A 65 -13.70 13.57 -29.74
N ASP A 66 -12.88 12.58 -29.38
CA ASP A 66 -13.35 11.26 -28.92
C ASP A 66 -13.85 11.33 -27.46
N THR A 67 -15.07 11.86 -27.30
CA THR A 67 -15.71 12.01 -25.99
C THR A 67 -16.01 10.67 -25.32
N ALA A 68 -16.14 9.58 -26.08
CA ALA A 68 -16.37 8.24 -25.53
C ALA A 68 -15.11 7.73 -24.82
N ALA A 69 -13.95 7.81 -25.48
CA ALA A 69 -12.67 7.48 -24.87
C ALA A 69 -12.37 8.37 -23.65
N LEU A 70 -12.66 9.67 -23.74
CA LEU A 70 -12.46 10.62 -22.65
C LEU A 70 -13.32 10.26 -21.41
N LYS A 71 -14.59 9.88 -21.59
CA LYS A 71 -15.48 9.39 -20.52
C LYS A 71 -14.99 8.09 -19.91
N ALA A 72 -14.57 7.13 -20.73
CA ALA A 72 -14.00 5.86 -20.25
C ALA A 72 -12.73 6.10 -19.42
N ALA A 73 -11.84 7.01 -19.87
CA ALA A 73 -10.66 7.39 -19.13
C ALA A 73 -10.98 8.08 -17.80
N GLN A 74 -12.02 8.92 -17.74
CA GLN A 74 -12.46 9.57 -16.50
C GLN A 74 -13.01 8.56 -15.49
N LEU A 75 -13.84 7.62 -15.93
CA LEU A 75 -14.36 6.55 -15.07
C LEU A 75 -13.24 5.65 -14.54
N LYS A 76 -12.26 5.33 -15.39
CA LYS A 76 -11.05 4.59 -14.96
C LYS A 76 -10.26 5.38 -13.92
N TRP A 77 -10.08 6.69 -14.13
CA TRP A 77 -9.37 7.55 -13.17
C TRP A 77 -10.08 7.63 -11.82
N LEU A 78 -11.41 7.71 -11.79
CA LEU A 78 -12.20 7.69 -10.54
C LEU A 78 -11.97 6.39 -9.76
N LYS A 79 -12.07 5.22 -10.41
CA LYS A 79 -11.80 3.93 -9.77
C LYS A 79 -10.39 3.85 -9.17
N GLN A 80 -9.40 4.44 -9.83
CA GLN A 80 -8.03 4.49 -9.32
C GLN A 80 -7.90 5.48 -8.16
N ARG A 81 -8.51 6.67 -8.24
CA ARG A 81 -8.57 7.64 -7.13
C ARG A 81 -9.17 7.00 -5.88
N ASP A 82 -10.26 6.24 -6.04
CA ASP A 82 -10.95 5.62 -4.91
C ASP A 82 -10.11 4.55 -4.20
N ARG A 83 -9.07 4.00 -4.85
CA ARG A 83 -8.09 3.12 -4.20
C ARG A 83 -7.19 3.84 -3.19
N CYS A 84 -7.12 5.18 -3.21
CA CYS A 84 -6.42 5.93 -2.16
C CYS A 84 -7.16 5.85 -0.81
N GLY A 85 -8.47 5.53 -0.80
CA GLY A 85 -9.26 5.62 0.43
C GLY A 85 -9.18 7.02 1.05
N GLY A 86 -8.87 7.08 2.34
CA GLY A 86 -8.72 8.35 3.08
C GLY A 86 -7.32 8.97 3.00
N ASP A 87 -6.39 8.45 2.19
CA ASP A 87 -5.04 9.01 2.07
C ASP A 87 -5.06 10.32 1.28
N GLU A 88 -4.94 11.44 2.01
CA GLU A 88 -4.98 12.79 1.46
C GLU A 88 -3.82 13.09 0.50
N GLN A 89 -2.62 12.57 0.75
CA GLN A 89 -1.46 12.80 -0.11
C GLN A 89 -1.64 12.07 -1.45
N CYS A 90 -2.04 10.80 -1.40
CA CYS A 90 -2.41 10.01 -2.57
C CYS A 90 -3.51 10.72 -3.38
N LEU A 91 -4.59 11.15 -2.74
CA LEU A 91 -5.70 11.86 -3.40
C LEU A 91 -5.20 13.15 -4.07
N GLY A 92 -4.45 13.98 -3.35
CA GLY A 92 -3.91 15.22 -3.86
C GLY A 92 -3.06 15.03 -5.12
N ASP A 93 -2.21 14.01 -5.14
CA ASP A 93 -1.39 13.70 -6.32
C ASP A 93 -2.24 13.19 -7.49
N ARG A 94 -3.23 12.33 -7.23
CA ARG A 94 -4.17 11.84 -8.25
C ARG A 94 -4.95 12.96 -8.92
N TYR A 95 -5.39 13.95 -8.15
CA TYR A 95 -6.05 15.15 -8.68
C TYR A 95 -5.09 15.98 -9.53
N ARG A 96 -3.89 16.29 -9.02
CA ARG A 96 -2.89 17.10 -9.75
C ARG A 96 -2.47 16.45 -11.06
N GLU A 97 -2.23 15.13 -11.07
CA GLU A 97 -1.92 14.35 -12.27
C GLU A 97 -3.05 14.45 -13.32
N ARG A 98 -4.30 14.32 -12.88
CA ARG A 98 -5.44 14.34 -13.80
C ARG A 98 -5.77 15.73 -14.32
N LEU A 99 -5.66 16.75 -13.48
CA LEU A 99 -5.78 18.15 -13.89
C LEU A 99 -4.74 18.50 -14.95
N ALA A 100 -3.49 18.07 -14.77
CA ALA A 100 -2.43 18.23 -15.77
C ALA A 100 -2.83 17.57 -17.11
N SER A 101 -3.26 16.32 -17.06
CA SER A 101 -3.75 15.57 -18.24
C SER A 101 -4.93 16.25 -18.95
N LEU A 102 -5.96 16.69 -18.22
CA LEU A 102 -7.16 17.31 -18.81
C LEU A 102 -6.87 18.69 -19.40
N ASN A 103 -5.96 19.44 -18.79
CA ASN A 103 -5.58 20.77 -19.26
C ASN A 103 -4.55 20.74 -20.39
N GLY A 104 -4.08 19.55 -20.80
CA GLY A 104 -3.02 19.41 -21.79
C GLY A 104 -1.68 19.99 -21.34
N LYS A 105 -1.51 20.15 -20.02
CA LYS A 105 -0.26 20.63 -19.42
C LYS A 105 0.45 19.41 -18.86
N PRO A 106 1.65 19.04 -19.33
CA PRO A 106 2.44 18.03 -18.64
C PRO A 106 2.56 18.41 -17.17
N LEU A 107 2.60 17.40 -16.28
CA LEU A 107 3.20 17.66 -14.98
C LEU A 107 4.57 18.28 -15.23
N ALA A 108 4.91 19.34 -14.50
CA ALA A 108 6.13 20.08 -14.76
C ALA A 108 7.30 19.08 -14.85
N ALA A 109 8.11 19.19 -15.90
CA ALA A 109 9.16 18.21 -16.18
C ALA A 109 10.21 18.17 -15.08
N ASP A 110 10.23 19.18 -14.22
CA ASP A 110 11.01 19.39 -13.01
C ASP A 110 10.17 19.25 -11.72
N ARG A 111 8.94 18.71 -11.80
CA ARG A 111 8.13 18.48 -10.60
C ARG A 111 8.70 17.30 -9.82
N TRP A 112 9.53 17.64 -8.86
CA TRP A 112 9.97 16.75 -7.79
C TRP A 112 8.94 16.74 -6.64
N GLN A 113 8.28 17.87 -6.37
CA GLN A 113 7.40 18.04 -5.20
C GLN A 113 6.09 17.26 -5.31
N GLN A 114 6.12 16.05 -4.80
CA GLN A 114 4.99 15.14 -4.64
C GLN A 114 5.44 13.92 -3.84
N THR A 115 4.48 13.03 -3.59
CA THR A 115 4.73 11.72 -3.02
C THR A 115 4.99 10.70 -4.14
N TRP A 116 6.03 9.90 -3.96
CA TRP A 116 6.49 8.85 -4.85
C TRP A 116 6.48 7.53 -4.10
N TYR A 117 6.09 6.46 -4.78
CA TYR A 117 5.84 5.16 -4.18
C TYR A 117 6.77 4.13 -4.80
N MET A 118 7.47 3.37 -3.96
CA MET A 118 8.38 2.33 -4.42
C MET A 118 7.61 1.25 -5.18
N THR A 119 8.11 0.85 -6.35
CA THR A 119 7.62 -0.33 -7.05
C THR A 119 8.38 -1.56 -6.59
N SER A 120 7.70 -2.46 -5.91
CA SER A 120 8.22 -3.76 -5.46
C SER A 120 7.28 -4.87 -5.91
N ASP A 121 7.82 -6.01 -6.31
CA ASP A 121 7.05 -7.24 -6.56
C ASP A 121 6.71 -7.98 -5.27
N ASN A 122 7.44 -7.69 -4.19
CA ASN A 122 7.17 -8.20 -2.85
C ASN A 122 6.16 -7.27 -2.14
N PRO A 123 4.96 -7.77 -1.76
CA PRO A 123 3.89 -6.95 -1.18
C PRO A 123 4.26 -6.39 0.20
N SER A 124 5.18 -7.04 0.90
CA SER A 124 5.66 -6.66 2.22
C SER A 124 6.96 -5.85 2.17
N PHE A 125 7.41 -5.41 1.00
CA PHE A 125 8.57 -4.53 0.84
C PHE A 125 8.16 -3.28 0.09
N GLY A 126 8.45 -2.11 0.65
CA GLY A 126 7.98 -0.86 0.09
C GLY A 126 8.69 0.36 0.63
N GLY A 127 8.27 1.52 0.12
CA GLY A 127 8.74 2.81 0.57
C GLY A 127 7.95 3.94 -0.06
N VAL A 128 7.93 5.07 0.65
CA VAL A 128 7.26 6.30 0.26
C VAL A 128 8.23 7.45 0.40
N LEU A 129 8.44 8.19 -0.68
CA LEU A 129 9.33 9.34 -0.78
C LEU A 129 8.50 10.59 -1.07
N THR A 130 8.54 11.59 -0.21
CA THR A 130 7.91 12.88 -0.44
C THR A 130 8.99 13.94 -0.61
N PHE A 131 8.91 14.73 -1.68
CA PHE A 131 9.70 15.95 -1.79
C PHE A 131 8.84 17.19 -1.56
N THR A 132 9.37 18.16 -0.82
CA THR A 132 8.80 19.50 -0.63
C THR A 132 9.87 20.57 -0.90
N GLY A 133 9.50 21.85 -0.84
CA GLY A 133 10.40 22.96 -1.12
C GLY A 133 10.42 23.41 -2.59
N THR A 134 11.49 24.06 -3.04
CA THR A 134 11.58 24.62 -4.40
C THR A 134 12.96 24.39 -4.98
N ALA A 135 13.01 23.78 -6.17
CA ALA A 135 14.25 23.52 -6.87
C ALA A 135 15.13 24.79 -6.96
N PRO A 136 16.45 24.69 -6.75
CA PRO A 136 17.20 23.44 -6.59
C PRO A 136 17.18 22.88 -5.16
N ARG A 137 16.63 23.56 -4.15
CA ARG A 137 16.66 23.08 -2.75
C ARG A 137 15.37 22.38 -2.39
N LEU A 138 15.46 21.08 -2.14
CA LEU A 138 14.31 20.26 -1.74
C LEU A 138 14.57 19.63 -0.38
N HIS A 139 13.51 19.54 0.40
CA HIS A 139 13.47 18.65 1.56
C HIS A 139 12.83 17.33 1.12
N PHE A 140 13.34 16.21 1.61
CA PHE A 140 12.73 14.91 1.40
C PHE A 140 12.36 14.26 2.72
N GLU A 141 11.23 13.56 2.72
CA GLU A 141 10.84 12.62 3.77
C GLU A 141 10.73 11.24 3.11
N LEU A 142 11.39 10.25 3.68
CA LEU A 142 11.50 8.91 3.12
C LEU A 142 11.18 7.88 4.18
N SER A 143 10.18 7.05 3.90
CA SER A 143 9.86 5.88 4.70
C SER A 143 10.09 4.62 3.89
N GLY A 144 10.46 3.54 4.58
CA GLY A 144 10.66 2.23 4.00
C GLY A 144 10.20 1.13 4.94
N ASN A 145 9.80 0.00 4.38
CA ASN A 145 9.43 -1.19 5.14
C ASN A 145 9.96 -2.47 4.49
N ASN A 146 10.25 -3.46 5.33
CA ASN A 146 10.51 -4.83 4.92
C ASN A 146 9.92 -5.80 5.95
N GLY A 147 8.78 -6.38 5.62
CA GLY A 147 7.91 -7.06 6.56
C GLY A 147 7.40 -6.08 7.63
N ALA A 148 7.53 -6.48 8.90
CA ALA A 148 7.15 -5.65 10.05
C ALA A 148 8.22 -4.61 10.44
N ASN A 149 9.41 -4.65 9.82
CA ASN A 149 10.46 -3.67 10.10
C ASN A 149 10.22 -2.41 9.27
N THR A 150 10.33 -1.25 9.90
CA THR A 150 10.17 0.06 9.26
C THR A 150 11.38 0.95 9.52
N GLY A 151 11.56 1.97 8.69
CA GLY A 151 12.55 3.01 8.90
C GLY A 151 12.11 4.32 8.27
N GLY A 152 12.52 5.43 8.86
CA GLY A 152 12.30 6.78 8.35
C GLY A 152 13.62 7.52 8.24
N LEU A 153 13.76 8.31 7.18
CA LEU A 153 14.88 9.20 6.94
C LEU A 153 14.36 10.47 6.28
N ASP A 154 14.80 11.62 6.74
CA ASP A 154 14.52 12.90 6.11
C ASP A 154 15.81 13.69 5.94
N GLY A 155 15.75 14.72 5.10
CA GLY A 155 16.87 15.62 4.94
C GLY A 155 16.71 16.56 3.76
N ASP A 156 17.71 17.42 3.58
CA ASP A 156 17.75 18.37 2.49
C ASP A 156 18.71 17.91 1.39
N ILE A 157 18.33 18.17 0.14
CA ILE A 157 19.18 17.98 -1.03
C ILE A 157 19.22 19.25 -1.87
N VAL A 158 20.33 19.43 -2.57
CA VAL A 158 20.46 20.40 -3.64
C VAL A 158 20.52 19.65 -4.97
N LEU A 159 19.60 19.99 -5.86
CA LEU A 159 19.51 19.40 -7.18
C LEU A 159 20.57 19.98 -8.12
N HIS A 160 21.19 19.09 -8.89
CA HIS A 160 22.04 19.35 -10.03
C HIS A 160 21.42 18.67 -11.26
N GLY A 161 20.63 19.45 -12.02
CA GLY A 161 19.80 18.91 -13.09
C GLY A 161 18.72 17.97 -12.54
N ASP A 162 18.65 16.76 -13.07
CA ASP A 162 17.71 15.71 -12.63
C ASP A 162 18.29 14.80 -11.54
N SER A 163 19.27 15.28 -10.77
CA SER A 163 19.91 14.48 -9.71
C SER A 163 20.14 15.27 -8.43
N GLY A 164 20.20 14.58 -7.30
CA GLY A 164 20.61 15.14 -6.02
C GLY A 164 21.22 14.05 -5.15
N THR A 165 22.10 14.42 -4.23
CA THR A 165 22.71 13.46 -3.30
C THR A 165 22.55 13.95 -1.87
N TYR A 166 22.09 13.05 -1.01
CA TYR A 166 22.10 13.21 0.43
C TYR A 166 23.29 12.43 1.01
N ARG A 167 23.98 13.05 1.98
CA ARG A 167 25.05 12.41 2.77
C ARG A 167 24.93 12.83 4.22
N GLN A 168 24.86 11.86 5.11
CA GLN A 168 24.99 12.06 6.55
C GLN A 168 25.67 10.84 7.15
N ASP A 169 26.78 11.06 7.86
CA ASP A 169 27.64 10.01 8.41
C ASP A 169 28.01 8.94 7.36
N LYS A 170 27.55 7.71 7.53
CA LYS A 170 27.76 6.60 6.58
C LYS A 170 26.64 6.50 5.54
N CYS A 171 25.49 7.14 5.78
CA CYS A 171 24.37 7.11 4.86
C CYS A 171 24.67 7.98 3.64
N ARG A 172 24.51 7.39 2.46
CA ARG A 172 24.47 8.12 1.21
C ARG A 172 23.33 7.62 0.33
N LEU A 173 22.49 8.55 -0.10
CA LEU A 173 21.44 8.33 -1.08
C LEU A 173 21.68 9.21 -2.30
N ASP A 174 21.77 8.60 -3.48
CA ASP A 174 21.75 9.32 -4.75
C ASP A 174 20.35 9.22 -5.37
N PHE A 175 19.72 10.36 -5.60
CA PHE A 175 18.42 10.49 -6.26
C PHE A 175 18.63 10.85 -7.72
N GLU A 176 17.97 10.14 -8.63
CA GLU A 176 17.97 10.42 -10.07
C GLU A 176 16.53 10.40 -10.59
N ARG A 177 16.13 11.45 -11.30
CA ARG A 177 14.80 11.53 -11.89
C ARG A 177 14.83 11.23 -13.38
N LYS A 178 13.88 10.42 -13.84
CA LYS A 178 13.65 10.10 -15.27
C LYS A 178 12.17 10.16 -15.58
N GLY A 179 11.68 11.35 -15.94
CA GLY A 179 10.27 11.61 -16.18
C GLY A 179 9.44 11.36 -14.92
N GLY A 180 8.38 10.54 -15.02
CA GLY A 180 7.52 10.18 -13.88
C GLY A 180 8.11 9.13 -12.92
N ARG A 181 9.44 9.07 -12.77
CA ARG A 181 10.12 8.09 -11.89
C ARG A 181 11.29 8.72 -11.17
N ILE A 182 11.52 8.28 -9.93
CA ILE A 182 12.72 8.56 -9.14
C ILE A 182 13.44 7.23 -8.91
N GLY A 183 14.72 7.17 -9.25
CA GLY A 183 15.63 6.12 -8.80
C GLY A 183 16.35 6.61 -7.55
N ILE A 184 16.37 5.79 -6.51
CA ILE A 184 17.25 5.98 -5.35
C ILE A 184 18.31 4.88 -5.38
N THR A 185 19.57 5.29 -5.34
CA THR A 185 20.69 4.38 -5.08
C THR A 185 21.18 4.60 -3.66
N GLN A 186 20.97 3.60 -2.80
CA GLN A 186 21.53 3.59 -1.45
C GLN A 186 22.91 2.95 -1.50
N HIS A 187 23.90 3.62 -0.90
CA HIS A 187 25.25 3.10 -0.74
C HIS A 187 25.44 2.62 0.69
N GLY A 188 26.17 1.53 0.88
CA GLY A 188 26.41 0.93 2.20
C GLY A 188 25.35 -0.12 2.58
N ALA A 189 25.32 -0.48 3.86
CA ALA A 189 24.39 -1.43 4.45
C ALA A 189 23.02 -0.78 4.74
N ASP A 190 22.03 -1.61 5.08
CA ASP A 190 20.70 -1.20 5.56
C ASP A 190 20.80 -0.26 6.77
N VAL A 191 21.62 -0.64 7.76
CA VAL A 191 21.81 0.10 9.01
C VAL A 191 22.54 1.44 8.82
N ASP A 192 23.25 1.64 7.71
CA ASP A 192 24.06 2.86 7.51
C ASP A 192 23.16 4.10 7.33
N CYS A 193 21.93 3.92 6.88
CA CYS A 193 20.91 4.97 6.77
C CYS A 193 19.89 4.97 7.92
N GLY A 194 20.22 4.31 9.05
CA GLY A 194 19.36 4.30 10.24
C GLY A 194 18.04 3.55 10.06
N ALA A 195 17.91 2.77 8.97
CA ALA A 195 16.71 1.99 8.71
C ALA A 195 16.66 0.75 9.63
N GLY A 196 15.45 0.26 9.93
CA GLY A 196 15.29 -1.01 10.65
C GLY A 196 15.96 -2.19 9.93
N SER A 197 16.22 -3.29 10.63
CA SER A 197 16.95 -4.44 10.07
C SER A 197 16.32 -4.94 8.75
N GLY A 198 17.09 -4.93 7.67
CA GLY A 198 16.68 -5.33 6.32
C GLY A 198 15.86 -4.30 5.56
N VAL A 199 15.65 -3.10 6.09
CA VAL A 199 14.95 -2.01 5.39
C VAL A 199 15.96 -1.27 4.52
N PHE A 200 15.63 -1.13 3.23
CA PHE A 200 16.42 -0.38 2.26
C PHE A 200 15.55 0.67 1.59
N TYR A 201 16.11 1.85 1.38
CA TYR A 201 15.47 2.95 0.67
C TYR A 201 15.77 2.94 -0.82
N GLY A 202 16.85 2.26 -1.23
CA GLY A 202 17.22 2.10 -2.62
C GLY A 202 16.14 1.38 -3.43
N GLY A 203 15.85 1.89 -4.63
CA GLY A 203 14.81 1.32 -5.48
C GLY A 203 14.26 2.32 -6.49
N ARG A 204 13.22 1.88 -7.19
CA ARG A 204 12.51 2.69 -8.18
C ARG A 204 11.18 3.14 -7.60
N TYR A 205 10.96 4.44 -7.58
CA TYR A 205 9.75 5.08 -7.11
C TYR A 205 9.01 5.69 -8.30
N VAL A 206 7.69 5.60 -8.25
CA VAL A 206 6.79 6.07 -9.30
C VAL A 206 5.68 6.93 -8.71
N THR A 207 4.96 7.64 -9.56
CA THR A 207 3.83 8.46 -9.11
C THR A 207 2.68 7.59 -8.60
N ALA A 208 1.77 8.18 -7.80
CA ALA A 208 0.59 7.50 -7.29
C ALA A 208 -0.21 6.79 -8.39
N SER A 209 -0.36 7.43 -9.57
CA SER A 209 -1.04 6.80 -10.70
C SER A 209 -0.38 5.54 -11.23
N GLN A 210 0.94 5.53 -11.33
CA GLN A 210 1.68 4.38 -11.83
C GLN A 210 1.68 3.25 -10.80
N PHE A 211 1.81 3.58 -9.51
CA PHE A 211 1.77 2.61 -8.42
C PHE A 211 0.43 1.89 -8.37
N GLN A 212 -0.69 2.65 -8.36
CA GLN A 212 -2.04 2.07 -8.30
C GLN A 212 -2.47 1.37 -9.60
N ALA A 213 -1.83 1.66 -10.72
CA ALA A 213 -2.09 0.96 -11.98
C ALA A 213 -1.44 -0.43 -12.01
N LYS A 214 -0.49 -0.72 -11.12
CA LYS A 214 0.10 -2.06 -10.98
C LYS A 214 -1.01 -3.05 -10.58
N PRO A 215 -1.12 -4.20 -11.26
CA PRO A 215 -1.97 -5.29 -10.79
C PRO A 215 -1.60 -5.70 -9.37
N ALA A 216 -2.59 -6.10 -8.56
CA ALA A 216 -2.32 -6.68 -7.26
C ALA A 216 -1.49 -7.95 -7.42
N ALA A 217 -0.59 -8.21 -6.47
CA ALA A 217 0.17 -9.44 -6.44
C ALA A 217 -0.77 -10.64 -6.20
N ASP A 218 -0.43 -11.75 -6.84
CA ASP A 218 -1.03 -13.06 -6.67
C ASP A 218 0.08 -14.12 -6.55
N LEU A 219 -0.26 -15.35 -6.17
CA LEU A 219 0.74 -16.40 -5.96
C LEU A 219 1.58 -16.73 -7.20
N LEU A 220 1.05 -16.49 -8.40
CA LEU A 220 1.78 -16.71 -9.65
C LEU A 220 2.82 -15.62 -9.90
N SER A 221 2.41 -14.35 -9.79
CA SER A 221 3.32 -13.20 -9.91
C SER A 221 4.42 -13.22 -8.85
N LEU A 222 4.13 -13.84 -7.69
CA LEU A 222 5.06 -14.07 -6.59
C LEU A 222 5.88 -15.37 -6.73
N LYS A 223 5.65 -16.16 -7.79
CA LYS A 223 6.34 -17.42 -8.07
C LYS A 223 6.21 -18.47 -6.96
N VAL A 224 5.13 -18.41 -6.19
CA VAL A 224 4.74 -19.45 -5.23
C VAL A 224 4.17 -20.66 -5.97
N VAL A 225 3.42 -20.39 -7.03
CA VAL A 225 2.85 -21.39 -7.95
C VAL A 225 3.43 -21.25 -9.36
N ASP A 226 3.40 -22.35 -10.13
CA ASP A 226 4.09 -22.46 -11.44
C ASP A 226 3.34 -21.77 -12.58
N ASP A 227 2.00 -21.85 -12.58
CA ASP A 227 1.18 -21.39 -13.69
C ASP A 227 -0.21 -20.92 -13.25
N ALA A 228 -0.98 -20.41 -14.22
CA ALA A 228 -2.33 -19.88 -13.99
C ALA A 228 -3.33 -20.94 -13.53
N THR A 229 -3.16 -22.21 -13.92
CA THR A 229 -4.03 -23.32 -13.51
C THR A 229 -3.80 -23.67 -12.05
N GLN A 230 -2.53 -23.76 -11.62
CA GLN A 230 -2.17 -23.98 -10.23
C GLN A 230 -2.59 -22.78 -9.37
N ASN A 231 -2.46 -21.55 -9.88
CA ASN A 231 -2.95 -20.35 -9.19
C ASN A 231 -4.48 -20.34 -8.99
N ALA A 232 -5.24 -20.70 -10.03
CA ALA A 232 -6.70 -20.83 -9.93
C ALA A 232 -7.11 -21.94 -8.94
N THR A 233 -6.34 -23.04 -8.91
CA THR A 233 -6.52 -24.11 -7.94
C THR A 233 -6.27 -23.61 -6.51
N ALA A 234 -5.19 -22.86 -6.28
CA ALA A 234 -4.88 -22.27 -4.98
C ALA A 234 -5.96 -21.26 -4.53
N HIS A 235 -6.45 -20.40 -5.44
CA HIS A 235 -7.56 -19.49 -5.17
C HIS A 235 -8.81 -20.24 -4.70
N LYS A 236 -9.20 -21.30 -5.41
CA LYS A 236 -10.37 -22.11 -5.04
C LYS A 236 -10.17 -22.84 -3.72
N LEU A 237 -8.95 -23.33 -3.48
CA LEU A 237 -8.60 -24.10 -2.29
C LEU A 237 -8.57 -23.24 -1.01
N LEU A 238 -7.98 -22.06 -1.08
CA LEU A 238 -7.79 -21.16 0.07
C LEU A 238 -8.99 -20.25 0.33
N GLY A 239 -9.77 -19.92 -0.70
CA GLY A 239 -10.92 -19.03 -0.58
C GLY A 239 -10.53 -17.68 0.03
N ALA A 240 -11.11 -17.35 1.18
CA ALA A 240 -10.85 -16.11 1.89
C ALA A 240 -9.39 -15.97 2.38
N ASP A 241 -8.71 -17.09 2.64
CA ASP A 241 -7.33 -17.09 3.16
C ASP A 241 -6.27 -16.96 2.06
N TYR A 242 -6.68 -16.88 0.79
CA TYR A 242 -5.75 -16.70 -0.33
C TYR A 242 -4.91 -15.43 -0.18
N GLN A 243 -5.56 -14.32 0.18
CA GLN A 243 -4.88 -13.05 0.35
C GLN A 243 -3.89 -13.10 1.53
N THR A 244 -4.24 -13.80 2.61
CA THR A 244 -3.32 -14.02 3.74
C THR A 244 -2.04 -14.75 3.32
N LEU A 245 -2.14 -15.73 2.43
CA LEU A 245 -0.94 -16.36 1.88
C LEU A 245 -0.13 -15.39 1.03
N VAL A 246 -0.77 -14.61 0.15
CA VAL A 246 -0.09 -13.57 -0.66
C VAL A 246 0.65 -12.58 0.24
N ASP A 247 0.01 -12.11 1.32
CA ASP A 247 0.56 -11.13 2.26
C ASP A 247 1.75 -11.71 3.05
N ASN A 248 1.74 -13.02 3.32
CA ASN A 248 2.82 -13.71 4.01
C ASN A 248 4.08 -13.95 3.15
N VAL A 249 4.01 -13.74 1.83
CA VAL A 249 5.14 -13.89 0.92
C VAL A 249 6.03 -12.65 0.97
N ASN A 250 6.99 -12.67 1.90
CA ASN A 250 7.99 -11.62 2.05
C ASN A 250 9.42 -12.17 1.91
N TYR A 251 9.77 -13.19 2.69
CA TYR A 251 10.95 -14.02 2.47
C TYR A 251 10.53 -15.43 2.11
N SER A 252 11.45 -16.19 1.52
CA SER A 252 11.24 -17.60 1.22
C SER A 252 12.50 -18.42 1.46
N ALA A 253 12.32 -19.70 1.76
CA ALA A 253 13.37 -20.70 1.77
C ALA A 253 12.86 -21.99 1.14
N ASP A 254 13.73 -22.68 0.40
CA ASP A 254 13.45 -24.04 -0.04
C ASP A 254 13.52 -24.97 1.16
N GLU A 255 12.52 -25.85 1.25
CA GLU A 255 12.38 -26.82 2.33
C GLU A 255 12.57 -28.23 1.78
N LYS A 256 12.91 -29.16 2.69
CA LYS A 256 13.08 -30.56 2.33
C LYS A 256 11.73 -31.28 2.33
N ASP A 257 11.42 -32.01 1.26
CA ASP A 257 10.33 -32.99 1.24
C ASP A 257 10.68 -34.21 2.11
N LEU A 258 10.07 -34.27 3.31
CA LEU A 258 10.23 -35.36 4.28
C LEU A 258 9.26 -36.53 4.03
N ASP A 259 8.29 -36.34 3.15
CA ASP A 259 7.28 -37.34 2.80
C ASP A 259 7.69 -38.18 1.58
N GLY A 260 8.70 -37.74 0.81
CA GLY A 260 9.17 -38.42 -0.39
C GLY A 260 8.15 -38.34 -1.52
N LEU A 261 7.35 -37.28 -1.56
CA LEU A 261 6.31 -37.06 -2.56
C LEU A 261 6.87 -36.58 -3.90
N ASN A 262 8.15 -36.23 -3.94
CA ASN A 262 8.81 -35.54 -5.05
C ASN A 262 8.12 -34.20 -5.33
N ALA A 263 7.78 -33.49 -4.25
CA ALA A 263 7.19 -32.15 -4.30
C ALA A 263 8.27 -31.09 -4.18
N HIS A 264 8.08 -29.96 -4.86
CA HIS A 264 8.80 -28.74 -4.56
C HIS A 264 8.20 -28.15 -3.28
N VAL A 265 9.04 -27.79 -2.30
CA VAL A 265 8.58 -27.24 -1.03
C VAL A 265 9.29 -25.93 -0.75
N ALA A 266 8.51 -24.89 -0.48
CA ALA A 266 9.04 -23.62 -0.02
C ALA A 266 8.22 -23.11 1.17
N SER A 267 8.92 -22.57 2.17
CA SER A 267 8.33 -21.78 3.24
C SER A 267 8.40 -20.30 2.91
N TYR A 268 7.45 -19.54 3.45
CA TYR A 268 7.32 -18.09 3.28
C TYR A 268 7.02 -17.46 4.63
N TRP A 269 7.60 -16.30 4.91
CA TRP A 269 7.31 -15.58 6.15
C TRP A 269 7.53 -14.09 6.02
N VAL A 270 6.80 -13.34 6.85
CA VAL A 270 6.99 -11.90 7.03
C VAL A 270 8.11 -11.64 8.02
N ARG A 271 9.13 -10.91 7.58
CA ARG A 271 10.27 -10.55 8.43
C ARG A 271 9.79 -9.77 9.67
N GLY A 272 10.32 -10.14 10.84
CA GLY A 272 9.98 -9.54 12.12
C GLY A 272 8.79 -10.18 12.85
N ILE A 273 7.93 -10.92 12.14
CA ILE A 273 6.71 -11.54 12.70
C ILE A 273 6.46 -12.96 12.13
N ALA A 274 7.53 -13.70 11.86
CA ALA A 274 7.45 -15.02 11.22
C ALA A 274 6.64 -16.06 12.02
N THR A 275 6.52 -15.91 13.34
CA THR A 275 5.76 -16.82 14.20
C THR A 275 4.24 -16.63 14.10
N THR A 276 3.78 -15.55 13.45
CA THR A 276 2.35 -15.25 13.25
C THR A 276 1.97 -15.16 11.77
N ASN A 277 2.94 -14.82 10.91
CA ASN A 277 2.75 -14.57 9.49
C ASN A 277 3.72 -15.40 8.68
N ALA A 278 3.39 -16.68 8.53
CA ALA A 278 4.17 -17.61 7.72
C ALA A 278 3.28 -18.65 7.05
N ALA A 279 3.83 -19.27 6.02
CA ALA A 279 3.21 -20.35 5.28
C ALA A 279 4.27 -21.34 4.78
N ILE A 280 3.82 -22.52 4.41
CA ILE A 280 4.59 -23.50 3.65
C ILE A 280 3.73 -24.03 2.52
N VAL A 281 4.29 -24.08 1.32
CA VAL A 281 3.62 -24.58 0.12
C VAL A 281 4.44 -25.74 -0.43
N MET A 282 3.84 -26.93 -0.42
CA MET A 282 4.32 -28.08 -1.18
C MET A 282 3.51 -28.17 -2.46
N ARG A 283 4.18 -28.34 -3.60
CA ARG A 283 3.51 -28.48 -4.90
C ARG A 283 4.13 -29.56 -5.77
N ARG A 284 3.30 -30.26 -6.54
CA ARG A 284 3.71 -31.26 -7.52
C ARG A 284 2.69 -31.37 -8.65
N GLY A 285 3.03 -30.92 -9.85
CA GLY A 285 2.03 -30.79 -10.91
C GLY A 285 0.91 -29.86 -10.42
N ASN A 286 -0.35 -30.31 -10.44
CA ASN A 286 -1.45 -29.53 -9.86
C ASN A 286 -1.78 -29.89 -8.40
N ASP A 287 -1.04 -30.82 -7.78
CA ASP A 287 -1.22 -31.18 -6.38
C ASP A 287 -0.65 -30.09 -5.48
N LEU A 288 -1.42 -29.67 -4.48
CA LEU A 288 -1.07 -28.65 -3.51
C LEU A 288 -1.28 -29.16 -2.08
N TRP A 289 -0.32 -28.86 -1.21
CA TRP A 289 -0.44 -28.96 0.23
C TRP A 289 0.08 -27.65 0.84
N ILE A 290 -0.76 -26.96 1.59
CA ILE A 290 -0.47 -25.62 2.09
C ILE A 290 -0.70 -25.61 3.60
N GLY A 291 0.33 -25.27 4.37
CA GLY A 291 0.20 -24.84 5.75
C GLY A 291 0.23 -23.32 5.80
N LEU A 292 -0.73 -22.69 6.48
CA LEU A 292 -0.85 -21.24 6.56
C LEU A 292 -1.16 -20.83 7.99
N LEU A 293 -0.33 -19.97 8.57
CA LEU A 293 -0.66 -19.33 9.84
C LEU A 293 -1.73 -18.27 9.62
N VAL A 294 -2.76 -18.33 10.46
CA VAL A 294 -3.89 -17.39 10.48
C VAL A 294 -4.24 -17.03 11.91
N PHE A 295 -4.90 -15.89 12.09
CA PHE A 295 -5.53 -15.52 13.35
C PHE A 295 -6.98 -16.01 13.38
N ASP A 296 -7.42 -16.55 14.51
CA ASP A 296 -8.82 -16.83 14.74
C ASP A 296 -9.61 -15.57 15.16
N ALA A 297 -10.90 -15.73 15.46
CA ALA A 297 -11.77 -14.62 15.87
C ALA A 297 -11.38 -13.98 17.21
N LYS A 298 -10.50 -14.62 18.01
CA LYS A 298 -9.98 -14.11 19.28
C LYS A 298 -8.56 -13.53 19.13
N ASN A 299 -8.02 -13.54 17.92
CA ASN A 299 -6.63 -13.19 17.59
C ASN A 299 -5.59 -14.21 18.12
N ASP A 300 -6.00 -15.46 18.34
CA ASP A 300 -5.06 -16.54 18.62
C ASP A 300 -4.51 -17.09 17.29
N VAL A 301 -3.19 -17.34 17.24
CA VAL A 301 -2.52 -17.87 16.06
C VAL A 301 -2.76 -19.36 15.96
N ARG A 302 -2.97 -19.84 14.73
CA ARG A 302 -3.08 -21.26 14.43
C ARG A 302 -2.68 -21.57 12.99
N MET A 303 -2.36 -22.83 12.71
CA MET A 303 -2.13 -23.28 11.34
C MET A 303 -3.42 -23.83 10.75
N ARG A 304 -3.86 -23.28 9.63
CA ARG A 304 -4.80 -23.96 8.72
C ARG A 304 -4.02 -24.74 7.68
N TYR A 305 -4.45 -25.98 7.46
CA TYR A 305 -3.87 -26.88 6.48
C TYR A 305 -4.87 -27.15 5.36
N TYR A 306 -4.44 -26.95 4.13
CA TYR A 306 -5.25 -27.14 2.92
C TYR A 306 -4.58 -28.14 1.98
N THR A 307 -5.39 -28.94 1.30
CA THR A 307 -4.92 -29.75 0.19
C THR A 307 -6.04 -30.06 -0.80
N ASN A 308 -5.69 -30.13 -2.08
CA ASN A 308 -6.59 -30.66 -3.11
C ASN A 308 -6.37 -32.17 -3.35
N VAL A 309 -5.47 -32.82 -2.61
CA VAL A 309 -5.12 -34.24 -2.81
C VAL A 309 -5.96 -35.13 -1.89
N PRO A 310 -6.85 -35.99 -2.43
CA PRO A 310 -7.83 -36.75 -1.62
C PRO A 310 -7.22 -37.58 -0.49
N ALA A 311 -6.07 -38.20 -0.72
CA ALA A 311 -5.38 -39.05 0.25
C ALA A 311 -4.81 -38.30 1.47
N TRP A 312 -4.80 -36.95 1.41
CA TRP A 312 -4.23 -36.09 2.44
C TRP A 312 -5.28 -35.20 3.14
N LYS A 313 -6.55 -35.26 2.74
CA LYS A 313 -7.62 -34.44 3.35
C LYS A 313 -7.86 -34.63 4.85
N LYS A 314 -7.30 -35.67 5.46
CA LYS A 314 -7.49 -36.01 6.89
C LYS A 314 -6.18 -36.05 7.68
N ARG A 315 -5.05 -35.71 7.07
CA ARG A 315 -3.73 -35.81 7.71
C ARG A 315 -2.76 -34.80 7.11
N VAL A 316 -1.89 -34.26 7.94
CA VAL A 316 -0.86 -33.30 7.53
C VAL A 316 0.41 -34.06 7.09
N PRO A 317 1.07 -33.70 5.97
CA PRO A 317 2.38 -34.22 5.59
C PRO A 317 3.42 -33.98 6.68
N LYS A 318 4.36 -34.91 6.84
CA LYS A 318 5.46 -34.78 7.81
C LYS A 318 6.27 -33.50 7.57
N THR A 319 6.40 -33.11 6.31
CA THR A 319 7.09 -31.89 5.90
C THR A 319 6.44 -30.64 6.51
N ILE A 320 5.11 -30.50 6.39
CA ILE A 320 4.36 -29.36 6.93
C ILE A 320 4.31 -29.43 8.46
N GLN A 321 4.16 -30.63 9.02
CA GLN A 321 4.17 -30.80 10.48
C GLN A 321 5.53 -30.40 11.09
N ALA A 322 6.65 -30.79 10.46
CA ALA A 322 7.98 -30.42 10.92
C ALA A 322 8.22 -28.90 10.84
N TRP A 323 7.76 -28.26 9.76
CA TRP A 323 7.79 -26.81 9.63
C TRP A 323 6.98 -26.10 10.73
N HIS A 324 5.76 -26.56 10.96
CA HIS A 324 4.89 -26.08 12.03
C HIS A 324 5.56 -26.20 13.41
N ASP A 325 6.09 -27.38 13.73
CA ASP A 325 6.67 -27.66 15.04
C ASP A 325 7.95 -26.87 15.30
N ASN A 326 8.70 -26.54 14.25
CA ASN A 326 9.88 -25.67 14.33
C ASN A 326 9.52 -24.20 14.59
N LEU A 327 8.35 -23.75 14.14
CA LEU A 327 7.82 -22.43 14.48
C LEU A 327 7.31 -22.41 15.92
N ASP A 328 6.30 -23.24 16.20
CA ASP A 328 5.75 -23.47 17.53
C ASP A 328 4.82 -24.68 17.51
N LYS A 329 5.28 -25.80 18.07
CA LYS A 329 4.52 -27.06 18.19
C LYS A 329 3.21 -26.97 18.96
N THR A 330 2.98 -25.88 19.71
CA THR A 330 1.76 -25.70 20.52
C THR A 330 0.61 -25.08 19.74
N LEU A 331 0.88 -24.55 18.54
CA LEU A 331 -0.15 -23.96 17.68
C LEU A 331 -1.19 -25.02 17.30
N PRO A 332 -2.49 -24.71 17.43
CA PRO A 332 -3.55 -25.60 16.96
C PRO A 332 -3.48 -25.78 15.43
N VAL A 333 -3.83 -26.98 14.96
CA VAL A 333 -3.90 -27.29 13.53
C VAL A 333 -5.34 -27.55 13.10
N ASP A 334 -5.83 -26.74 12.17
CA ASP A 334 -7.10 -26.93 11.48
C ASP A 334 -6.88 -27.64 10.15
N VAL A 335 -7.40 -28.87 10.00
CA VAL A 335 -7.42 -29.56 8.70
C VAL A 335 -8.66 -29.13 7.93
N MET A 336 -8.47 -28.33 6.88
CA MET A 336 -9.54 -27.75 6.06
C MET A 336 -10.04 -28.78 5.03
N GLN A 337 -11.38 -28.88 4.87
CA GLN A 337 -12.03 -29.90 4.04
C GLN A 337 -12.29 -29.47 2.58
#